data_AF-A0A2H3SRD3-F1
#
_entry.id   AF-A0A2H3SRD3-F1
#
_cell.length_a   1.000
_cell.length_b   1.000
_cell.length_c   1.000
_cell.angle_alpha   90.00
_cell.angle_beta   90.00
_cell.angle_gamma   90.00
#
_symmetry.space_group_name_H-M   'P 1'
#
loop_
_entity.id
_entity.type
_entity.pdbx_description
1 polymer ?
#
loop_
_entity_poly.entity_id
_entity_poly.type
_entity_poly.pdbx_seq_one_letter_code
_entity_poly.pdbx_strand_id
1 'polypeptide(L)'
;MSRDYELVLLGATGHTGKLAAEHLTKNAPTNLRWALAGRSESKLNSLASDLRALHPDRIQPAVELFELEGPSLTSLAKRTQVIVSTVGPFMKYGTPVIEACARNGTHYVDCSAEIPWHKEMIERFDTIAKASGAIIIPQTGSGSAPPDLTTYLLAAHIRKTYSSGTLQVTSSSELKVQPSAGSMDAVLSEFDIYGSSQMAKCREPFALSPVQHRPLVRPPHLNSWTRLIGVGNDEYLGPLTDFEQSAIDKPLVERSWGLLDDGGLYGPNFQYDELKPAPSIWSAFTGHMGYTILMCALSLAPVRWLLRRNSPVAQKDDAEAAKREFYHNTAVAIADTPNRE
;
A
#
# COMPACT_ATOMS: atom_id res chain seq x y z
N MET A 1 -19.50 -24.84 4.69
CA MET A 1 -19.83 -24.34 6.04
C MET A 1 -20.10 -22.85 5.94
N SER A 2 -21.19 -22.37 6.53
CA SER A 2 -21.53 -20.93 6.57
C SER A 2 -20.58 -20.22 7.52
N ARG A 3 -19.95 -19.13 7.07
CA ARG A 3 -19.15 -18.24 7.94
C ARG A 3 -20.05 -17.22 8.62
N ASP A 4 -19.82 -16.93 9.90
CA ASP A 4 -20.64 -16.00 10.71
C ASP A 4 -20.59 -14.58 10.14
N TYR A 5 -19.38 -14.11 9.83
CA TYR A 5 -19.10 -12.76 9.34
C TYR A 5 -18.71 -12.78 7.87
N GLU A 6 -19.28 -11.86 7.13
CA GLU A 6 -18.83 -11.50 5.79
C GLU A 6 -17.55 -10.64 5.90
N LEU A 7 -17.51 -9.70 6.85
CA LEU A 7 -16.36 -8.83 7.06
C LEU A 7 -16.03 -8.65 8.55
N VAL A 8 -14.75 -8.73 8.90
CA VAL A 8 -14.25 -8.25 10.19
C VAL A 8 -13.26 -7.12 9.96
N LEU A 9 -13.51 -5.97 10.59
CA LEU A 9 -12.59 -4.84 10.60
C LEU A 9 -11.69 -4.94 11.83
N LEU A 10 -10.46 -5.40 11.62
CA LEU A 10 -9.46 -5.58 12.66
C LEU A 10 -8.67 -4.29 12.86
N GLY A 11 -8.65 -3.79 14.10
CA GLY A 11 -8.04 -2.49 14.41
C GLY A 11 -9.02 -1.32 14.32
N ALA A 12 -10.33 -1.59 14.42
CA ALA A 12 -11.41 -0.63 14.22
C ALA A 12 -11.30 0.67 15.05
N THR A 13 -10.66 0.63 16.22
CA THR A 13 -10.53 1.81 17.10
C THR A 13 -9.33 2.71 16.77
N GLY A 14 -8.48 2.32 15.81
CA GLY A 14 -7.38 3.15 15.29
C GLY A 14 -7.89 4.25 14.35
N HIS A 15 -7.00 5.16 13.94
CA HIS A 15 -7.36 6.28 13.05
C HIS A 15 -7.99 5.79 11.74
N THR A 16 -7.26 5.00 10.94
CA THR A 16 -7.76 4.41 9.70
C THR A 16 -8.95 3.48 9.93
N GLY A 17 -8.93 2.72 11.03
CA GLY A 17 -10.02 1.82 11.41
C GLY A 17 -11.35 2.55 11.62
N LYS A 18 -11.35 3.71 12.30
CA LYS A 18 -12.57 4.51 12.49
C LYS A 18 -13.11 5.04 11.17
N LEU A 19 -12.24 5.59 10.31
CA LEU A 19 -12.62 6.08 8.98
C LEU A 19 -13.20 4.95 8.12
N ALA A 20 -12.58 3.77 8.14
CA ALA A 20 -13.09 2.59 7.44
C ALA A 20 -14.45 2.13 8.00
N ALA A 21 -14.63 2.12 9.32
CA ALA A 21 -15.89 1.72 9.96
C ALA A 21 -17.04 2.69 9.61
N GLU A 22 -16.77 4.00 9.60
CA GLU A 22 -17.73 5.00 9.14
C GLU A 22 -18.07 4.83 7.66
N HIS A 23 -17.05 4.61 6.81
CA HIS A 23 -17.26 4.40 5.38
C HIS A 23 -18.10 3.16 5.11
N LEU A 24 -17.81 2.03 5.78
CA LEU A 24 -18.60 0.81 5.70
C LEU A 24 -20.03 1.05 6.17
N THR A 25 -20.21 1.81 7.24
CA THR A 25 -21.53 2.15 7.79
C THR A 25 -22.39 2.94 6.80
N LYS A 26 -21.78 3.91 6.10
CA LYS A 26 -22.45 4.78 5.12
C LYS A 26 -22.70 4.12 3.76
N ASN A 27 -21.78 3.27 3.29
CA ASN A 27 -21.74 2.86 1.88
C ASN A 27 -21.92 1.35 1.63
N ALA A 28 -21.62 0.49 2.62
CA ALA A 28 -21.78 -0.94 2.43
C ALA A 28 -23.28 -1.33 2.47
N PRO A 29 -23.67 -2.47 1.87
CA PRO A 29 -25.03 -2.98 1.95
C PRO A 29 -25.55 -3.05 3.39
N THR A 30 -26.81 -2.64 3.61
CA THR A 30 -27.41 -2.55 4.95
C THR A 30 -27.57 -3.91 5.63
N ASN A 31 -27.54 -5.01 4.87
CA ASN A 31 -27.60 -6.38 5.34
C ASN A 31 -26.22 -7.04 5.56
N LEU A 32 -25.12 -6.29 5.47
CA LEU A 32 -23.77 -6.80 5.72
C LEU A 32 -23.66 -7.37 7.15
N ARG A 33 -23.24 -8.64 7.28
CA ARG A 33 -22.91 -9.26 8.57
C ARG A 33 -21.43 -9.01 8.88
N TRP A 34 -21.15 -8.11 9.82
CA TRP A 34 -19.78 -7.68 10.09
C TRP A 34 -19.49 -7.45 11.57
N ALA A 35 -18.21 -7.36 11.93
CA ALA A 35 -17.78 -7.07 13.28
C ALA A 35 -16.62 -6.04 13.33
N LEU A 36 -16.59 -5.27 14.42
CA LEU A 36 -15.45 -4.45 14.83
C LEU A 36 -14.58 -5.29 15.76
N ALA A 37 -13.32 -5.49 15.39
CA ALA A 37 -12.38 -6.27 16.18
C ALA A 37 -11.25 -5.41 16.75
N GLY A 38 -10.91 -5.67 18.02
CA GLY A 38 -9.83 -4.96 18.71
C GLY A 38 -9.65 -5.40 20.17
N ARG A 39 -8.74 -4.71 20.88
CA ARG A 39 -8.33 -5.08 22.24
C ARG A 39 -9.16 -4.42 23.36
N SER A 40 -9.92 -3.37 23.04
CA SER A 40 -10.58 -2.54 24.04
C SER A 40 -12.08 -2.55 23.82
N GLU A 41 -12.78 -3.32 24.66
CA GLU A 41 -14.23 -3.49 24.60
C GLU A 41 -14.96 -2.16 24.69
N SER A 42 -14.58 -1.32 25.66
CA SER A 42 -15.19 -0.01 25.87
C SER A 42 -15.07 0.89 24.64
N LYS A 43 -13.91 0.92 23.98
CA LYS A 43 -13.71 1.72 22.75
C LYS A 43 -14.50 1.15 21.56
N LEU A 44 -14.58 -0.17 21.44
CA LEU A 44 -15.36 -0.83 20.39
C LEU A 44 -16.86 -0.57 20.57
N ASN A 45 -17.38 -0.70 21.79
CA ASN A 45 -18.78 -0.41 22.11
C ASN A 45 -19.12 1.06 21.87
N SER A 46 -18.23 1.99 22.23
CA SER A 46 -18.41 3.42 21.92
C SER A 46 -18.53 3.63 20.42
N LEU A 47 -17.58 3.09 19.64
CA LEU A 47 -17.60 3.21 18.18
C LEU A 47 -18.86 2.57 17.58
N ALA A 48 -19.26 1.37 18.02
CA ALA A 48 -20.48 0.73 17.56
C ALA A 48 -21.74 1.57 17.84
N SER A 49 -21.80 2.26 18.98
CA SER A 49 -22.88 3.20 19.30
C SER A 49 -22.90 4.40 18.36
N ASP A 50 -21.73 4.97 18.07
CA ASP A 50 -21.60 6.12 17.15
C ASP A 50 -22.05 5.73 15.73
N LEU A 51 -21.64 4.55 15.25
CA LEU A 51 -22.04 4.02 13.94
C LEU A 51 -23.54 3.72 13.87
N ARG A 52 -24.13 3.24 14.96
CA ARG A 52 -25.58 3.03 15.05
C ARG A 52 -26.36 4.34 14.98
N ALA A 53 -25.88 5.38 15.64
CA ALA A 53 -26.48 6.71 15.55
C ALA A 53 -26.37 7.30 14.14
N LEU A 54 -25.25 7.02 13.45
CA LEU A 54 -25.00 7.46 12.08
C LEU A 54 -25.91 6.76 11.05
N HIS A 55 -26.19 5.47 11.22
CA HIS A 55 -27.07 4.70 10.33
C HIS A 55 -27.84 3.61 11.10
N PRO A 56 -29.03 3.90 11.66
CA PRO A 56 -29.76 2.94 12.49
C PRO A 56 -30.40 1.79 11.68
N ASP A 57 -30.79 2.03 10.43
CA ASP A 57 -31.60 1.10 9.60
C ASP A 57 -30.76 0.01 8.89
N ARG A 58 -29.71 -0.48 9.54
CA ARG A 58 -28.84 -1.55 9.04
C ARG A 58 -28.51 -2.57 10.11
N ILE A 59 -27.96 -3.71 9.69
CA ILE A 59 -27.29 -4.63 10.60
C ILE A 59 -26.08 -3.91 11.21
N GLN A 60 -26.13 -3.78 12.53
CA GLN A 60 -25.09 -3.17 13.33
C GLN A 60 -23.91 -4.13 13.50
N PRO A 61 -22.67 -3.64 13.56
CA PRO A 61 -21.53 -4.52 13.72
C PRO A 61 -21.56 -5.21 15.07
N ALA A 62 -21.17 -6.49 15.10
CA ALA A 62 -20.81 -7.16 16.35
C ALA A 62 -19.50 -6.58 16.90
N VAL A 63 -19.26 -6.81 18.19
CA VAL A 63 -17.99 -6.47 18.86
C VAL A 63 -17.23 -7.76 19.11
N GLU A 64 -16.03 -7.87 18.54
CA GLU A 64 -15.15 -9.03 18.68
C GLU A 64 -13.87 -8.62 19.43
N LEU A 65 -13.74 -9.12 20.66
CA LEU A 65 -12.52 -8.94 21.43
C LEU A 65 -11.46 -9.89 20.95
N PHE A 66 -10.27 -9.35 20.71
CA PHE A 66 -9.22 -10.09 20.07
C PHE A 66 -7.84 -9.69 20.60
N GLU A 67 -6.99 -10.72 20.74
CA GLU A 67 -5.57 -10.61 21.06
C GLU A 67 -4.76 -11.26 19.93
N LEU A 68 -3.67 -10.60 19.54
CA LEU A 68 -2.81 -11.03 18.41
C LEU A 68 -2.15 -12.40 18.61
N GLU A 69 -2.15 -12.91 19.84
CA GLU A 69 -1.52 -14.17 20.22
C GLU A 69 -2.59 -15.19 20.64
N GLY A 70 -2.38 -16.44 20.25
CA GLY A 70 -3.19 -17.57 20.69
C GLY A 70 -4.30 -18.01 19.72
N PRO A 71 -5.23 -18.88 20.19
CA PRO A 71 -6.20 -19.55 19.34
C PRO A 71 -7.34 -18.63 18.84
N SER A 72 -7.49 -17.45 19.44
CA SER A 72 -8.52 -16.45 19.13
C SER A 72 -8.49 -16.04 17.65
N LEU A 73 -7.31 -15.79 17.08
CA LEU A 73 -7.13 -15.37 15.68
C LEU A 73 -7.58 -16.43 14.68
N THR A 74 -7.21 -17.68 14.96
CA THR A 74 -7.62 -18.82 14.11
C THR A 74 -9.13 -19.02 14.17
N SER A 75 -9.73 -18.87 15.36
CA SER A 75 -11.18 -18.93 15.52
C SER A 75 -11.88 -17.82 14.73
N LEU A 76 -11.40 -16.58 14.86
CA LEU A 76 -11.92 -15.42 14.13
C LEU A 76 -11.81 -15.61 12.62
N ALA A 77 -10.64 -16.07 12.13
CA ALA A 77 -10.42 -16.34 10.72
C ALA A 77 -11.43 -17.37 10.19
N LYS A 78 -11.62 -18.51 10.85
CA LYS A 78 -12.58 -19.56 10.45
C LYS A 78 -14.02 -19.07 10.36
N ARG A 79 -14.39 -18.10 11.20
CA ARG A 79 -15.74 -17.52 11.26
C ARG A 79 -15.96 -16.36 10.27
N THR A 80 -14.93 -15.95 9.54
CA THR A 80 -14.94 -14.70 8.74
C THR A 80 -14.63 -14.97 7.27
N GLN A 81 -15.34 -14.34 6.33
CA GLN A 81 -15.02 -14.41 4.90
C GLN A 81 -13.85 -13.50 4.52
N VAL A 82 -13.88 -12.22 4.90
CA VAL A 82 -12.76 -11.28 4.73
C VAL A 82 -12.38 -10.56 6.02
N ILE A 83 -11.09 -10.53 6.33
CA ILE A 83 -10.53 -9.68 7.38
C ILE A 83 -9.89 -8.45 6.73
N VAL A 84 -10.35 -7.26 7.10
CA VAL A 84 -9.73 -5.99 6.74
C VAL A 84 -8.91 -5.52 7.93
N SER A 85 -7.58 -5.48 7.78
CA SER A 85 -6.67 -5.10 8.87
C SER A 85 -6.18 -3.67 8.74
N THR A 86 -6.35 -2.91 9.81
CA THR A 86 -5.76 -1.57 10.00
C THR A 86 -4.80 -1.56 11.20
N VAL A 87 -4.23 -2.71 11.56
CA VAL A 87 -3.34 -2.87 12.72
C VAL A 87 -1.88 -2.73 12.31
N GLY A 88 -1.37 -1.51 12.38
CA GLY A 88 0.04 -1.20 12.23
C GLY A 88 0.79 -1.06 13.56
N PRO A 89 2.14 -1.16 13.56
CA PRO A 89 2.98 -1.55 12.42
C PRO A 89 2.80 -3.03 12.03
N PHE A 90 2.69 -3.32 10.74
CA PHE A 90 2.29 -4.64 10.25
C PHE A 90 3.41 -5.67 10.37
N MET A 91 4.67 -5.26 10.30
CA MET A 91 5.81 -6.13 10.54
C MET A 91 5.84 -6.70 11.96
N LYS A 92 5.20 -6.00 12.91
CA LYS A 92 5.07 -6.47 14.30
C LYS A 92 3.80 -7.31 14.51
N TYR A 93 2.70 -6.94 13.87
CA TYR A 93 1.37 -7.44 14.24
C TYR A 93 0.60 -8.15 13.11
N GLY A 94 0.94 -7.91 11.86
CA GLY A 94 0.23 -8.42 10.68
C GLY A 94 0.51 -9.89 10.37
N THR A 95 1.73 -10.35 10.60
CA THR A 95 2.16 -11.74 10.31
C THR A 95 1.20 -12.82 10.82
N PRO A 96 0.81 -12.86 12.12
CA PRO A 96 -0.11 -13.88 12.61
C PRO A 96 -1.50 -13.78 11.97
N VAL A 97 -1.93 -12.59 11.54
CA VAL A 97 -3.22 -12.37 10.87
C VAL A 97 -3.22 -12.97 9.47
N ILE A 98 -2.17 -12.69 8.68
CA ILE A 98 -2.00 -13.28 7.35
C ILE A 98 -1.88 -14.80 7.46
N GLU A 99 -1.09 -15.30 8.42
CA GLU A 99 -0.95 -16.75 8.62
C GLU A 99 -2.30 -17.42 8.91
N ALA A 100 -3.08 -16.87 9.83
CA ALA A 100 -4.39 -17.39 10.16
C ALA A 100 -5.34 -17.35 8.95
N CYS A 101 -5.32 -16.26 8.17
CA CYS A 101 -6.14 -16.12 6.98
C CYS A 101 -5.75 -17.14 5.90
N ALA A 102 -4.46 -17.19 5.56
CA ALA A 102 -3.89 -18.08 4.57
C ALA A 102 -4.15 -19.55 4.91
N ARG A 103 -4.05 -19.96 6.18
CA ARG A 103 -4.30 -21.37 6.57
C ARG A 103 -5.77 -21.77 6.58
N ASN A 104 -6.70 -20.83 6.72
CA ASN A 104 -8.13 -21.11 6.90
C ASN A 104 -9.00 -20.68 5.69
N GLY A 105 -8.38 -20.33 4.56
CA GLY A 105 -9.11 -19.91 3.35
C GLY A 105 -9.90 -18.62 3.56
N THR A 106 -9.45 -17.75 4.48
CA THR A 106 -10.08 -16.46 4.77
C THR A 106 -9.38 -15.39 3.93
N HIS A 107 -10.15 -14.52 3.29
CA HIS A 107 -9.59 -13.41 2.53
C HIS A 107 -9.04 -12.33 3.47
N TYR A 108 -8.05 -11.60 2.99
CA TYR A 108 -7.35 -10.59 3.77
C TYR A 108 -7.08 -9.35 2.92
N VAL A 109 -7.29 -8.18 3.51
CA VAL A 109 -6.97 -6.88 2.91
C VAL A 109 -6.32 -5.98 3.97
N ASP A 110 -5.31 -5.22 3.60
CA ASP A 110 -4.70 -4.22 4.49
C ASP A 110 -4.30 -2.92 3.78
N CYS A 111 -3.93 -1.91 4.56
CA CYS A 111 -3.42 -0.63 4.08
C CYS A 111 -1.92 -0.43 4.41
N SER A 112 -1.16 -1.51 4.52
CA SER A 112 0.24 -1.47 4.95
C SER A 112 1.16 -0.98 3.83
N ALA A 113 2.24 -0.30 4.21
CA ALA A 113 3.21 0.32 3.31
C ALA A 113 4.63 -0.17 3.63
N GLU A 114 4.77 -1.46 3.91
CA GLU A 114 5.94 -2.08 4.54
C GLU A 114 6.50 -3.20 3.65
N ILE A 115 7.21 -2.82 2.58
CA ILE A 115 7.64 -3.72 1.49
C ILE A 115 8.47 -4.93 1.95
N PRO A 116 9.47 -4.79 2.84
CA PRO A 116 10.23 -5.96 3.31
C PRO A 116 9.34 -6.99 4.00
N TRP A 117 8.35 -6.53 4.77
CA TRP A 117 7.37 -7.40 5.40
C TRP A 117 6.47 -8.07 4.35
N HIS A 118 5.98 -7.34 3.35
CA HIS A 118 5.21 -7.95 2.25
C HIS A 118 5.98 -9.05 1.55
N LYS A 119 7.26 -8.82 1.26
CA LYS A 119 8.12 -9.82 0.66
C LYS A 119 8.17 -11.10 1.49
N GLU A 120 8.37 -10.97 2.80
CA GLU A 120 8.34 -12.11 3.72
C GLU A 120 6.98 -12.81 3.74
N MET A 121 5.87 -12.06 3.68
CA MET A 121 4.54 -12.64 3.68
C MET A 121 4.26 -13.43 2.40
N ILE A 122 4.70 -12.91 1.25
CA ILE A 122 4.64 -13.61 -0.03
C ILE A 122 5.46 -14.90 0.03
N GLU A 123 6.74 -14.81 0.43
CA GLU A 123 7.65 -15.96 0.51
C GLU A 123 7.12 -17.06 1.44
N ARG A 124 6.48 -16.69 2.55
CA ARG A 124 5.99 -17.64 3.56
C ARG A 124 4.60 -18.21 3.27
N PHE A 125 3.70 -17.41 2.71
CA PHE A 125 2.27 -17.72 2.71
C PHE A 125 1.60 -17.78 1.34
N ASP A 126 2.27 -17.38 0.24
CA ASP A 126 1.68 -17.39 -1.11
C ASP A 126 1.16 -18.79 -1.50
N THR A 127 2.01 -19.81 -1.37
CA THR A 127 1.62 -21.21 -1.64
C THR A 127 0.51 -21.71 -0.73
N ILE A 128 0.50 -21.29 0.55
CA ILE A 128 -0.50 -21.72 1.53
C ILE A 128 -1.86 -21.06 1.20
N ALA A 129 -1.86 -19.77 0.88
CA ALA A 129 -3.06 -19.04 0.50
C ALA A 129 -3.68 -19.60 -0.78
N LYS A 130 -2.86 -19.89 -1.80
CA LYS A 130 -3.30 -20.56 -3.03
C LYS A 130 -3.94 -21.91 -2.75
N ALA A 131 -3.32 -22.73 -1.90
CA ALA A 131 -3.83 -24.05 -1.56
C ALA A 131 -5.15 -24.02 -0.77
N SER A 132 -5.35 -23.00 0.08
CA SER A 132 -6.57 -22.86 0.88
C SER A 132 -7.70 -22.09 0.18
N GLY A 133 -7.41 -21.43 -0.94
CA GLY A 133 -8.32 -20.51 -1.63
C GLY A 133 -8.42 -19.12 -0.99
N ALA A 134 -7.55 -18.79 -0.04
CA ALA A 134 -7.46 -17.43 0.51
C ALA A 134 -6.96 -16.45 -0.57
N ILE A 135 -7.50 -15.23 -0.53
CA ILE A 135 -7.04 -14.11 -1.38
C ILE A 135 -6.48 -13.08 -0.43
N ILE A 136 -5.21 -12.73 -0.60
CA ILE A 136 -4.47 -11.83 0.27
C ILE A 136 -4.09 -10.61 -0.58
N ILE A 137 -4.66 -9.45 -0.26
CA ILE A 137 -4.42 -8.19 -0.99
C ILE A 137 -3.78 -7.19 -0.02
N PRO A 138 -2.44 -7.16 0.08
CA PRO A 138 -1.75 -6.16 0.88
C PRO A 138 -1.79 -4.79 0.18
N GLN A 139 -1.50 -3.73 0.94
CA GLN A 139 -1.17 -2.40 0.40
C GLN A 139 -2.30 -1.73 -0.41
N THR A 140 -3.56 -1.86 0.02
CA THR A 140 -4.71 -1.19 -0.60
C THR A 140 -4.99 0.21 -0.02
N GLY A 141 -3.94 0.91 0.41
CA GLY A 141 -4.02 2.26 0.96
C GLY A 141 -4.13 3.33 -0.14
N SER A 142 -4.51 4.55 0.25
CA SER A 142 -4.61 5.70 -0.66
C SER A 142 -3.30 6.05 -1.37
N GLY A 143 -2.16 5.72 -0.78
CA GLY A 143 -0.84 5.93 -1.39
C GLY A 143 -0.58 5.00 -2.58
N SER A 144 -1.06 3.75 -2.53
CA SER A 144 -0.57 2.69 -3.41
C SER A 144 -1.61 2.08 -4.34
N ALA A 145 -2.90 2.10 -3.98
CA ALA A 145 -3.96 1.58 -4.85
C ALA A 145 -4.15 2.44 -6.13
N PRO A 146 -4.15 3.79 -6.08
CA PRO A 146 -4.31 4.59 -7.28
C PRO A 146 -3.22 4.39 -8.36
N PRO A 147 -1.91 4.40 -8.08
CA PRO A 147 -0.89 4.24 -9.12
C PRO A 147 -0.96 2.85 -9.79
N ASP A 148 -1.27 1.80 -9.02
CA ASP A 148 -1.48 0.44 -9.54
C ASP A 148 -2.68 0.36 -10.47
N LEU A 149 -3.83 0.91 -10.05
CA LEU A 149 -5.05 0.95 -10.87
C LEU A 149 -4.86 1.80 -12.13
N THR A 150 -4.24 2.98 -12.03
CA THR A 150 -3.95 3.84 -13.18
C THR A 150 -3.07 3.11 -14.19
N THR A 151 -2.03 2.41 -13.72
CA THR A 151 -1.12 1.64 -14.58
C THR A 151 -1.85 0.49 -15.26
N TYR A 152 -2.69 -0.26 -14.53
CA TYR A 152 -3.53 -1.31 -15.11
C TYR A 152 -4.43 -0.78 -16.23
N LEU A 153 -5.12 0.34 -15.98
CA LEU A 153 -6.03 0.95 -16.95
C LEU A 153 -5.30 1.42 -18.22
N LEU A 154 -4.11 2.02 -18.07
CA LEU A 154 -3.27 2.43 -19.19
C LEU A 154 -2.77 1.24 -20.02
N ALA A 155 -2.29 0.18 -19.36
CA ALA A 155 -1.83 -1.02 -20.04
C ALA A 155 -2.98 -1.73 -20.79
N ALA A 156 -4.15 -1.84 -20.17
CA ALA A 156 -5.34 -2.39 -20.81
C ALA A 156 -5.79 -1.54 -22.00
N HIS A 157 -5.71 -0.20 -21.89
CA HIS A 157 -6.01 0.70 -23.00
C HIS A 157 -5.04 0.51 -24.17
N ILE A 158 -3.73 0.50 -23.92
CA ILE A 158 -2.71 0.25 -24.96
C ILE A 158 -2.95 -1.08 -25.66
N ARG A 159 -3.19 -2.15 -24.88
CA ARG A 159 -3.47 -3.48 -25.43
C ARG A 159 -4.68 -3.46 -26.36
N LYS A 160 -5.76 -2.80 -25.94
CA LYS A 160 -7.00 -2.69 -26.71
C LYS A 160 -6.83 -1.84 -27.99
N THR A 161 -6.08 -0.74 -27.91
CA THR A 161 -5.97 0.24 -29.00
C THR A 161 -4.92 -0.18 -30.04
N TYR A 162 -3.75 -0.64 -29.59
CA TYR A 162 -2.59 -0.91 -30.45
C TYR A 162 -2.31 -2.40 -30.65
N SER A 163 -3.06 -3.30 -29.98
CA SER A 163 -2.76 -4.74 -29.95
C SER A 163 -1.32 -5.07 -29.53
N SER A 164 -0.68 -4.16 -28.78
CA SER A 164 0.70 -4.29 -28.32
C SER A 164 0.80 -4.29 -26.80
N GLY A 165 1.99 -4.61 -26.29
CA GLY A 165 2.34 -4.38 -24.89
C GLY A 165 2.58 -2.90 -24.61
N THR A 166 2.84 -2.61 -23.34
CA THR A 166 3.22 -1.31 -22.79
C THR A 166 4.72 -1.33 -22.56
N LEU A 167 5.44 -0.38 -23.13
CA LEU A 167 6.88 -0.24 -22.96
C LEU A 167 7.22 0.44 -21.63
N GLN A 168 6.51 1.52 -21.32
CA GLN A 168 6.78 2.33 -20.13
C GLN A 168 5.49 2.99 -19.64
N VAL A 169 5.32 3.06 -18.33
CA VAL A 169 4.38 3.96 -17.66
C VAL A 169 5.19 4.88 -16.75
N THR A 170 5.03 6.19 -16.96
CA THR A 170 5.58 7.22 -16.09
C THR A 170 4.43 7.87 -15.33
N SER A 171 4.47 7.74 -14.02
CA SER A 171 3.45 8.22 -13.09
C SER A 171 3.96 9.47 -12.36
N SER A 172 3.22 10.56 -12.44
CA SER A 172 3.44 11.80 -11.69
C SER A 172 2.41 11.90 -10.57
N SER A 173 2.86 11.67 -9.34
CA SER A 173 2.02 11.59 -8.14
C SER A 173 2.37 12.68 -7.14
N GLU A 174 1.34 13.30 -6.57
CA GLU A 174 1.45 14.18 -5.41
C GLU A 174 0.52 13.67 -4.31
N LEU A 175 1.11 13.31 -3.18
CA LEU A 175 0.41 12.85 -1.99
C LEU A 175 0.58 13.89 -0.89
N LYS A 176 -0.53 14.46 -0.43
CA LYS A 176 -0.57 15.31 0.76
C LYS A 176 -1.46 14.63 1.79
N VAL A 177 -0.83 13.93 2.72
CA VAL A 177 -1.50 13.28 3.85
C VAL A 177 -0.72 13.57 5.11
N GLN A 178 -1.41 13.81 6.22
CA GLN A 178 -0.75 13.92 7.50
C GLN A 178 -0.30 12.53 7.96
N PRO A 179 1.01 12.32 8.21
CA PRO A 179 1.46 11.04 8.71
C PRO A 179 0.81 10.79 10.08
N SER A 180 0.25 9.60 10.29
CA SER A 180 -0.26 9.20 11.59
C SER A 180 0.89 8.76 12.51
N ALA A 181 0.65 8.75 13.83
CA ALA A 181 1.62 8.24 14.79
C ALA A 181 2.02 6.77 14.50
N GLY A 182 1.06 5.96 14.04
CA GLY A 182 1.31 4.59 13.63
C GLY A 182 2.19 4.50 12.38
N SER A 183 1.95 5.36 11.39
CA SER A 183 2.77 5.43 10.16
C SER A 183 4.22 5.79 10.47
N MET A 184 4.45 6.74 11.39
CA MET A 184 5.81 7.10 11.81
C MET A 184 6.51 5.97 12.56
N ASP A 185 5.83 5.28 13.49
CA ASP A 185 6.43 4.14 14.18
C ASP A 185 6.76 3.00 13.20
N ALA A 186 5.93 2.78 12.16
CA ALA A 186 6.17 1.79 11.13
C ALA A 186 7.47 2.09 10.37
N VAL A 187 7.62 3.29 9.81
CA VAL A 187 8.84 3.69 9.08
C VAL A 187 10.08 3.52 9.95
N LEU A 188 10.05 4.00 11.20
CA LEU A 188 11.20 3.90 12.10
C LEU A 188 11.51 2.45 12.50
N SER A 189 10.49 1.63 12.71
CA SER A 189 10.64 0.22 13.09
C SER A 189 11.13 -0.64 11.94
N GLU A 190 10.81 -0.30 10.69
CA GLU A 190 11.30 -1.00 9.51
C GLU A 190 12.83 -0.96 9.42
N PHE A 191 13.44 0.20 9.67
CA PHE A 191 14.90 0.33 9.75
C PHE A 191 15.52 -0.48 10.89
N ASP A 192 14.83 -0.58 12.02
CA ASP A 192 15.33 -1.33 13.18
C ASP A 192 15.22 -2.86 12.98
N ILE A 193 14.20 -3.33 12.26
CA ILE A 193 13.92 -4.76 12.05
C ILE A 193 14.69 -5.33 10.84
N TYR A 194 14.64 -4.64 9.70
CA TYR A 194 15.18 -5.15 8.43
C TYR A 194 16.57 -4.60 8.09
N GLY A 195 16.88 -3.39 8.57
CA GLY A 195 18.12 -2.71 8.26
C GLY A 195 18.27 -2.31 6.78
N SER A 196 19.28 -1.51 6.47
CA SER A 196 19.42 -0.88 5.16
C SER A 196 19.64 -1.87 3.99
N SER A 197 20.31 -3.00 4.24
CA SER A 197 20.61 -3.97 3.17
C SER A 197 19.36 -4.71 2.69
N GLN A 198 18.50 -5.15 3.61
CA GLN A 198 17.25 -5.82 3.24
C GLN A 198 16.28 -4.82 2.60
N MET A 199 16.20 -3.59 3.13
CA MET A 199 15.42 -2.52 2.51
C MET A 199 15.89 -2.24 1.06
N ALA A 200 17.19 -2.21 0.80
CA ALA A 200 17.72 -2.02 -0.54
C ALA A 200 17.31 -3.15 -1.50
N LYS A 201 17.37 -4.41 -1.06
CA LYS A 201 16.90 -5.58 -1.85
C LYS A 201 15.42 -5.53 -2.17
N CYS A 202 14.61 -4.96 -1.27
CA CYS A 202 13.17 -4.83 -1.48
C CYS A 202 12.81 -3.70 -2.46
N ARG A 203 13.77 -2.83 -2.78
CA ARG A 203 13.66 -1.76 -3.78
C ARG A 203 14.26 -2.14 -5.14
N GLU A 204 14.78 -3.35 -5.28
CA GLU A 204 15.22 -3.86 -6.58
C GLU A 204 14.01 -3.97 -7.53
N PRO A 205 14.18 -3.69 -8.83
CA PRO A 205 13.09 -3.83 -9.79
C PRO A 205 12.50 -5.23 -9.75
N PHE A 206 11.17 -5.29 -9.71
CA PHE A 206 10.36 -6.51 -9.68
C PHE A 206 10.58 -7.37 -8.43
N ALA A 207 11.04 -6.78 -7.32
CA ALA A 207 11.36 -7.51 -6.08
C ALA A 207 10.20 -8.32 -5.48
N LEU A 208 8.94 -7.91 -5.73
CA LEU A 208 7.75 -8.62 -5.29
C LEU A 208 7.07 -9.43 -6.40
N SER A 209 7.57 -9.38 -7.64
CA SER A 209 6.96 -10.07 -8.77
C SER A 209 7.10 -11.59 -8.63
N PRO A 210 6.03 -12.37 -8.89
CA PRO A 210 6.12 -13.82 -8.96
C PRO A 210 6.86 -14.32 -10.21
N VAL A 211 7.05 -13.46 -11.22
CA VAL A 211 7.69 -13.77 -12.50
C VAL A 211 8.97 -12.95 -12.65
N GLN A 212 10.02 -13.58 -13.16
CA GLN A 212 11.27 -12.88 -13.44
C GLN A 212 11.12 -11.97 -14.66
N HIS A 213 11.28 -10.67 -14.47
CA HIS A 213 11.29 -9.71 -15.56
C HIS A 213 12.69 -9.52 -16.16
N ARG A 214 12.79 -9.55 -17.49
CA ARG A 214 14.04 -9.32 -18.24
C ARG A 214 13.72 -8.46 -19.48
N PRO A 215 13.60 -7.13 -19.33
CA PRO A 215 13.21 -6.28 -20.44
C PRO A 215 14.30 -6.31 -21.51
N LEU A 216 13.90 -6.49 -22.76
CA LEU A 216 14.81 -6.50 -23.91
C LEU A 216 15.10 -5.08 -24.41
N VAL A 217 14.24 -4.12 -24.02
CA VAL A 217 14.28 -2.73 -24.48
C VAL A 217 14.47 -1.80 -23.28
N ARG A 218 15.43 -0.87 -23.38
CA ARG A 218 15.61 0.20 -22.39
C ARG A 218 14.62 1.34 -22.67
N PRO A 219 14.09 1.99 -21.61
CA PRO A 219 13.15 3.06 -21.76
C PRO A 219 13.84 4.27 -22.42
N PRO A 220 13.12 5.07 -23.24
CA PRO A 220 13.74 6.14 -24.03
C PRO A 220 14.25 7.32 -23.18
N HIS A 221 13.62 7.59 -22.04
CA HIS A 221 13.66 8.91 -21.41
C HIS A 221 14.55 9.02 -20.15
N LEU A 222 15.02 7.90 -19.60
CA LEU A 222 15.86 7.89 -18.40
C LEU A 222 17.31 7.58 -18.76
N ASN A 223 18.07 8.63 -19.08
CA ASN A 223 19.52 8.49 -19.14
C ASN A 223 20.09 8.26 -17.71
N SER A 224 21.26 7.63 -17.60
CA SER A 224 21.83 7.30 -16.28
C SER A 224 22.17 8.54 -15.43
N TRP A 225 22.34 9.71 -16.07
CA TRP A 225 22.63 10.97 -15.39
C TRP A 225 21.41 11.55 -14.68
N THR A 226 20.23 11.54 -15.31
CA THR A 226 18.96 12.02 -14.73
C THR A 226 18.56 11.18 -13.51
N ARG A 227 18.84 9.86 -13.54
CA ARG A 227 18.69 8.99 -12.37
C ARG A 227 19.66 9.33 -11.23
N LEU A 228 20.89 9.70 -11.54
CA LEU A 228 21.90 10.02 -10.51
C LEU A 228 21.58 11.33 -9.77
N ILE A 229 20.99 12.31 -10.46
CA ILE A 229 20.66 13.62 -9.90
C ILE A 229 19.18 13.74 -9.46
N GLY A 230 18.37 12.69 -9.66
CA GLY A 230 16.94 12.66 -9.32
C GLY A 230 16.10 13.75 -9.99
N VAL A 231 16.49 14.14 -11.22
CA VAL A 231 15.78 15.14 -12.03
C VAL A 231 15.31 14.49 -13.31
N GLY A 232 13.99 14.36 -13.47
CA GLY A 232 13.33 13.97 -14.72
C GLY A 232 12.74 15.18 -15.41
N ASN A 233 12.63 15.13 -16.74
CA ASN A 233 11.75 16.00 -17.49
C ASN A 233 11.02 15.17 -18.53
N ASP A 234 9.72 15.02 -18.35
CA ASP A 234 8.84 14.35 -19.30
C ASP A 234 8.20 15.38 -20.23
N GLU A 235 7.94 15.01 -21.47
CA GLU A 235 7.35 15.91 -22.47
C GLU A 235 5.96 16.40 -22.06
N TYR A 236 5.16 15.54 -21.43
CA TYR A 236 3.79 15.82 -21.05
C TYR A 236 3.65 16.18 -19.56
N LEU A 237 4.47 15.58 -18.70
CA LEU A 237 4.41 15.80 -17.25
C LEU A 237 5.32 16.94 -16.76
N GLY A 238 6.24 17.41 -17.61
CA GLY A 238 7.18 18.48 -17.26
C GLY A 238 8.27 18.03 -16.28
N PRO A 239 8.81 18.94 -15.44
CA PRO A 239 9.87 18.60 -14.49
C PRO A 239 9.36 17.68 -13.37
N LEU A 240 10.13 16.63 -13.11
CA LEU A 240 9.82 15.57 -12.15
C LEU A 240 11.01 15.34 -11.20
N THR A 241 10.73 14.85 -10.00
CA THR A 241 11.76 14.44 -9.04
C THR A 241 11.36 13.21 -8.25
N ASP A 242 12.28 12.69 -7.44
CA ASP A 242 12.06 11.53 -6.59
C ASP A 242 10.82 11.69 -5.72
N PHE A 243 9.99 10.66 -5.75
CA PHE A 243 8.84 10.53 -4.89
C PHE A 243 9.12 9.48 -3.81
N GLU A 244 8.99 9.87 -2.55
CA GLU A 244 9.29 9.05 -1.39
C GLU A 244 8.51 7.73 -1.39
N GLN A 245 7.26 7.80 -1.85
CA GLN A 245 6.32 6.70 -1.93
C GLN A 245 6.61 5.75 -3.11
N SER A 246 7.42 6.16 -4.10
CA SER A 246 7.81 5.32 -5.25
C SER A 246 8.49 4.02 -4.80
N ALA A 247 9.25 4.05 -3.70
CA ALA A 247 9.89 2.87 -3.11
C ALA A 247 8.89 1.83 -2.54
N ILE A 248 7.63 2.23 -2.38
CA ILE A 248 6.53 1.42 -1.85
C ILE A 248 5.62 0.96 -2.99
N ASP A 249 5.27 1.88 -3.89
CA ASP A 249 4.28 1.61 -4.94
C ASP A 249 4.87 0.83 -6.11
N LYS A 250 6.10 1.14 -6.51
CA LYS A 250 6.74 0.48 -7.67
C LYS A 250 6.81 -1.05 -7.54
N PRO A 251 7.28 -1.63 -6.41
CA PRO A 251 7.27 -3.08 -6.25
C PRO A 251 5.86 -3.70 -6.32
N LEU A 252 4.82 -2.97 -5.91
CA LEU A 252 3.43 -3.41 -6.01
C LEU A 252 2.97 -3.44 -7.48
N VAL A 253 3.18 -2.35 -8.22
CA VAL A 253 2.83 -2.26 -9.66
C VAL A 253 3.55 -3.35 -10.46
N GLU A 254 4.83 -3.56 -10.18
CA GLU A 254 5.63 -4.61 -10.80
C GLU A 254 5.17 -6.02 -10.40
N ARG A 255 4.57 -6.19 -9.21
CA ARG A 255 3.91 -7.44 -8.81
C ARG A 255 2.60 -7.65 -9.55
N SER A 256 1.77 -6.61 -9.71
CA SER A 256 0.53 -6.67 -10.49
C SER A 256 0.81 -7.07 -11.94
N TRP A 257 1.90 -6.55 -12.53
CA TRP A 257 2.42 -7.02 -13.81
C TRP A 257 2.61 -8.54 -13.82
N GLY A 258 3.37 -9.09 -12.86
CA GLY A 258 3.67 -10.52 -12.83
C GLY A 258 2.48 -11.41 -12.47
N LEU A 259 1.49 -10.91 -11.74
CA LEU A 259 0.28 -11.66 -11.38
C LEU A 259 -0.75 -11.73 -12.53
N LEU A 260 -0.73 -10.76 -13.45
CA LEU A 260 -1.71 -10.65 -14.52
C LEU A 260 -1.19 -11.27 -15.82
N ASP A 261 -1.63 -12.51 -16.10
CA ASP A 261 -1.27 -13.30 -17.28
C ASP A 261 0.24 -13.52 -17.42
N ASP A 262 0.94 -13.70 -16.29
CA ASP A 262 2.41 -13.80 -16.22
C ASP A 262 3.13 -12.63 -16.95
N GLY A 263 2.56 -11.43 -16.84
CA GLY A 263 3.03 -10.22 -17.54
C GLY A 263 2.42 -10.05 -18.94
N GLY A 264 1.59 -10.96 -19.42
CA GLY A 264 1.00 -10.97 -20.76
C GLY A 264 0.08 -9.78 -21.03
N LEU A 265 -0.70 -9.31 -20.03
CA LEU A 265 -1.55 -8.14 -20.19
C LEU A 265 -0.72 -6.90 -20.56
N TYR A 266 0.31 -6.62 -19.76
CA TYR A 266 1.18 -5.46 -19.87
C TYR A 266 2.23 -5.61 -20.96
N GLY A 267 2.75 -6.81 -21.18
CA GLY A 267 3.84 -7.10 -22.11
C GLY A 267 5.20 -7.31 -21.45
N PRO A 268 6.15 -7.93 -22.18
CA PRO A 268 7.42 -8.40 -21.63
C PRO A 268 8.49 -7.30 -21.46
N ASN A 269 8.27 -6.11 -22.00
CA ASN A 269 9.18 -4.96 -21.90
C ASN A 269 8.69 -3.89 -20.92
N PHE A 270 7.61 -4.18 -20.17
CA PHE A 270 6.94 -3.24 -19.29
C PHE A 270 7.87 -2.66 -18.23
N GLN A 271 7.84 -1.35 -18.08
CA GLN A 271 8.58 -0.61 -17.06
C GLN A 271 7.68 0.42 -16.41
N TYR A 272 7.86 0.61 -15.11
CA TYR A 272 7.12 1.57 -14.32
C TYR A 272 8.08 2.50 -13.59
N ASP A 273 7.82 3.79 -13.65
CA ASP A 273 8.50 4.80 -12.84
C ASP A 273 7.47 5.76 -12.24
N GLU A 274 7.65 6.06 -10.97
CA GLU A 274 6.79 6.99 -10.24
C GLU A 274 7.62 8.11 -9.61
N LEU A 275 7.20 9.32 -9.89
CA LEU A 275 7.91 10.56 -9.59
C LEU A 275 6.90 11.60 -9.11
N LYS A 276 7.37 12.66 -8.47
CA LYS A 276 6.53 13.79 -8.06
C LYS A 276 6.76 15.00 -8.97
N PRO A 277 5.72 15.80 -9.25
CA PRO A 277 5.87 17.02 -10.04
C PRO A 277 6.77 18.02 -9.30
N ALA A 278 7.62 18.70 -10.05
CA ALA A 278 8.49 19.75 -9.55
C ALA A 278 8.22 21.06 -10.31
N PRO A 279 8.15 22.21 -9.62
CA PRO A 279 7.98 23.51 -10.29
C PRO A 279 9.11 23.86 -11.28
N SER A 280 10.29 23.29 -11.08
CA SER A 280 11.49 23.50 -11.90
C SER A 280 12.51 22.37 -11.73
N ILE A 281 13.47 22.28 -12.66
CA ILE A 281 14.64 21.40 -12.56
C ILE A 281 15.47 21.65 -11.29
N TRP A 282 15.59 22.92 -10.86
CA TRP A 282 16.31 23.25 -9.62
C TRP A 282 15.58 22.74 -8.38
N SER A 283 14.27 22.92 -8.31
CA SER A 283 13.46 22.36 -7.22
C SER A 283 13.52 20.82 -7.20
N ALA A 284 13.53 20.19 -8.38
CA ALA A 284 13.69 18.75 -8.49
C ALA A 284 15.03 18.30 -7.90
N PHE A 285 16.14 18.93 -8.30
CA PHE A 285 17.46 18.62 -7.76
C PHE A 285 17.53 18.77 -6.24
N THR A 286 17.02 19.89 -5.70
CA THR A 286 17.00 20.11 -4.24
C THR A 286 16.12 19.11 -3.50
N GLY A 287 15.00 18.71 -4.10
CA GLY A 287 14.10 17.69 -3.55
C GLY A 287 14.79 16.33 -3.44
N HIS A 288 15.45 15.89 -4.51
CA HIS A 288 16.23 14.66 -4.53
C HIS A 288 17.37 14.66 -3.48
N MET A 289 18.13 15.76 -3.37
CA MET A 289 19.17 15.91 -2.36
C MET A 289 18.60 15.84 -0.94
N GLY A 290 17.49 16.53 -0.68
CA GLY A 290 16.79 16.49 0.62
C GLY A 290 16.33 15.07 0.98
N TYR A 291 15.71 14.36 0.03
CA TYR A 291 15.28 12.98 0.22
C TYR A 291 16.46 12.04 0.51
N THR A 292 17.54 12.14 -0.28
CA THR A 292 18.74 11.32 -0.11
C THR A 292 19.37 11.53 1.25
N ILE A 293 19.52 12.79 1.68
CA ILE A 293 20.04 13.14 3.02
C ILE A 293 19.15 12.57 4.12
N LEU A 294 17.82 12.68 3.98
CA LEU A 294 16.87 12.15 4.95
C LEU A 294 16.98 10.62 5.08
N MET A 295 17.02 9.89 3.97
CA MET A 295 17.17 8.43 3.97
C MET A 295 18.51 8.00 4.59
N CYS A 296 19.60 8.70 4.28
CA CYS A 296 20.90 8.48 4.91
C CYS A 296 20.84 8.76 6.42
N ALA A 297 20.21 9.85 6.85
CA ALA A 297 20.06 10.20 8.26
C ALA A 297 19.24 9.15 9.03
N LEU A 298 18.14 8.66 8.44
CA LEU A 298 17.30 7.61 9.04
C LEU A 298 18.05 6.28 9.20
N SER A 299 19.11 6.04 8.44
CA SER A 299 19.96 4.86 8.62
C SER A 299 20.74 4.87 9.95
N LEU A 300 20.90 6.03 10.59
CA LEU A 300 21.62 6.20 11.86
C LEU A 300 20.68 6.06 13.07
N ALA A 301 20.97 5.10 13.95
CA ALA A 301 20.17 4.83 15.15
C ALA A 301 19.97 6.06 16.09
N PRO A 302 20.96 6.94 16.33
CA PRO A 302 20.76 8.14 17.14
C PRO A 302 19.72 9.11 16.57
N VAL A 303 19.63 9.22 15.23
CA VAL A 303 18.64 10.06 14.55
C VAL A 303 17.24 9.48 14.76
N ARG A 304 17.07 8.17 14.56
CA ARG A 304 15.78 7.50 14.79
C ARG A 304 15.32 7.62 16.24
N TRP A 305 16.22 7.45 17.21
CA TRP A 305 15.91 7.63 18.63
C TRP A 305 15.42 9.05 18.94
N LEU A 306 16.08 10.08 18.39
CA LEU A 306 15.69 11.47 18.58
C LEU A 306 14.31 11.76 17.99
N LEU A 307 14.04 11.24 16.79
CA LEU A 307 12.73 11.38 16.13
C LEU A 307 11.61 10.70 16.93
N ARG A 308 11.83 9.49 17.46
CA ARG A 308 10.85 8.82 18.35
C ARG A 308 10.54 9.66 19.58
N ARG A 309 11.57 10.28 20.20
CA ARG A 309 11.42 11.06 21.43
C ARG A 309 10.69 12.40 21.21
N ASN A 310 10.91 13.04 20.06
CA ASN A 310 10.45 14.40 19.80
C ASN A 310 9.35 14.48 18.73
N SER A 311 8.74 13.36 18.33
CA SER A 311 7.79 13.35 17.21
C SER A 311 6.56 14.24 17.48
N PRO A 312 6.34 15.30 16.68
CA PRO A 312 5.19 16.18 16.84
C PRO A 312 3.87 15.54 16.38
N VAL A 313 3.92 14.41 15.66
CA VAL A 313 2.75 13.69 15.13
C VAL A 313 1.89 13.05 16.21
N ALA A 314 2.38 12.99 17.45
CA ALA A 314 1.59 12.55 18.60
C ALA A 314 0.45 13.53 18.99
N GLN A 315 0.36 14.72 18.38
CA GLN A 315 -0.60 15.74 18.82
C GLN A 315 -1.48 16.26 17.68
N LYS A 316 -2.74 15.77 17.71
CA LYS A 316 -3.96 16.22 17.01
C LYS A 316 -4.27 15.53 15.68
N ASP A 317 -5.30 14.68 15.72
CA ASP A 317 -6.24 14.52 14.60
C ASP A 317 -6.86 15.91 14.33
N ASP A 318 -6.25 16.70 13.46
CA ASP A 318 -6.78 17.98 13.03
C ASP A 318 -7.78 17.75 11.90
N ALA A 319 -9.07 17.70 12.25
CA ALA A 319 -10.15 17.50 11.30
C ALA A 319 -10.17 18.55 10.17
N GLU A 320 -9.63 19.75 10.39
CA GLU A 320 -9.50 20.77 9.34
C GLU A 320 -8.32 20.49 8.41
N ALA A 321 -7.25 19.87 8.92
CA ALA A 321 -6.15 19.46 8.08
C ALA A 321 -6.47 18.20 7.24
N ALA A 322 -7.26 17.27 7.78
CA ALA A 322 -7.78 16.11 7.05
C ALA A 322 -8.60 16.52 5.80
N LYS A 323 -9.34 17.62 5.87
CA LYS A 323 -10.08 18.19 4.72
C LYS A 323 -9.18 18.68 3.58
N ARG A 324 -7.89 18.88 3.84
CA ARG A 324 -6.89 19.34 2.87
C ARG A 324 -6.00 18.22 2.36
N GLU A 325 -6.28 16.98 2.76
CA GLU A 325 -5.57 15.82 2.25
C GLU A 325 -6.03 15.50 0.84
N PHE A 326 -5.07 15.18 -0.03
CA PHE A 326 -5.36 14.80 -1.39
C PHE A 326 -4.30 13.85 -1.93
N TYR A 327 -4.69 13.13 -2.96
CA TYR A 327 -3.80 12.38 -3.83
C TYR A 327 -4.11 12.77 -5.26
N HIS A 328 -3.14 13.34 -5.95
CA HIS A 328 -3.21 13.65 -7.37
C HIS A 328 -2.29 12.70 -8.11
N ASN A 329 -2.81 11.99 -9.11
CA ASN A 329 -2.00 11.15 -9.98
C ASN A 329 -2.32 11.43 -11.45
N THR A 330 -1.27 11.72 -12.21
CA THR A 330 -1.32 11.86 -13.68
C THR A 330 -0.26 10.92 -14.23
N ALA A 331 -0.61 10.03 -15.16
CA ALA A 331 0.34 9.10 -15.74
C ALA A 331 0.28 9.10 -17.27
N VAL A 332 1.43 8.86 -17.89
CA VAL A 332 1.61 8.71 -19.34
C VAL A 332 2.16 7.32 -19.59
N ALA A 333 1.67 6.68 -20.65
CA ALA A 333 2.11 5.36 -21.06
C ALA A 333 2.55 5.37 -22.52
N ILE A 334 3.57 4.59 -22.83
CA ILE A 334 4.12 4.43 -24.18
C ILE A 334 3.85 3.00 -24.63
N ALA A 335 3.24 2.83 -25.79
CA ALA A 335 3.03 1.52 -26.37
C ALA A 335 4.37 0.89 -26.82
N ASP A 336 4.50 -0.43 -26.68
CA ASP A 336 5.64 -1.20 -27.18
C ASP A 336 5.47 -1.45 -28.69
N THR A 337 5.44 -0.35 -29.45
CA THR A 337 5.38 -0.35 -30.91
C THR A 337 6.64 0.32 -31.47
N PRO A 338 6.99 0.09 -32.75
CA PRO A 338 8.10 0.80 -33.39
C PRO A 338 7.97 2.32 -33.34
N ASN A 339 6.73 2.83 -33.33
CA ASN A 339 6.43 4.26 -33.33
C ASN A 339 6.38 4.88 -31.92
N ARG A 340 6.30 4.05 -30.86
CA ARG A 340 6.21 4.50 -29.46
C ARG A 340 5.08 5.51 -29.25
N GLU A 341 3.91 5.12 -29.70
CA GLU A 341 2.65 5.88 -29.62
C GLU A 341 2.16 6.07 -28.18
#